data_AF-A0A7Y9RW00-F1
#
_entry.id   AF-A0A7Y9RW00-F1
#
_cell.length_a   1.000
_cell.length_b   1.000
_cell.length_c   1.000
_cell.angle_alpha   90.00
_cell.angle_beta   90.00
_cell.angle_gamma   90.00
#
_symmetry.space_group_name_H-M   'P 1'
#
loop_
_entity.id
_entity.type
_entity.pdbx_description
1 polymer ?
#
loop_
_entity_poly.entity_id
_entity_poly.type
_entity_poly.pdbx_seq_one_letter_code
_entity_poly.pdbx_strand_id
1 'polypeptide(L)'
;MPSSRDAETVTPGRPAQPTDWWHRDHPVFSALAGFFAGAVLVTVVPGGWIGLLRLFLDYDTAASLFPLALLALLVPLGLLAPARTRRFGAYVLLGAVTTAVVVLGVASLVLWLMVLVER
;
A
#
# COMPACT_ATOMS: atom_id res chain seq x y z
N MET A 1 34.06 44.20 -18.67
CA MET A 1 34.41 42.86 -19.18
C MET A 1 33.58 41.83 -18.41
N PRO A 2 32.57 41.20 -19.03
CA PRO A 2 31.77 40.15 -18.39
C PRO A 2 32.60 38.88 -18.18
N SER A 3 32.47 38.29 -17.00
CA SER A 3 33.23 37.14 -16.51
C SER A 3 32.75 35.82 -17.14
N SER A 4 33.70 34.99 -17.55
CA SER A 4 33.75 33.56 -17.92
C SER A 4 32.70 32.56 -17.34
N ARG A 5 31.41 32.90 -17.27
CA ARG A 5 30.32 32.00 -16.83
C ARG A 5 29.40 31.50 -17.95
N ASP A 6 29.62 31.85 -19.21
CA ASP A 6 28.66 31.54 -20.29
C ASP A 6 29.23 30.66 -21.43
N ALA A 7 30.33 29.93 -21.19
CA ALA A 7 30.76 28.90 -22.13
C ALA A 7 30.22 27.53 -21.70
N GLU A 8 28.89 27.43 -21.55
CA GLU A 8 28.21 26.16 -21.51
C GLU A 8 28.37 25.52 -22.89
N THR A 9 29.38 24.66 -23.00
CA THR A 9 29.64 23.85 -24.18
C THR A 9 28.52 22.84 -24.31
N VAL A 10 27.43 23.24 -24.97
CA VAL A 10 26.39 22.32 -25.46
C VAL A 10 27.07 21.41 -26.46
N THR A 11 27.55 20.26 -25.99
CA THR A 11 28.14 19.21 -26.83
C THR A 11 26.99 18.53 -27.57
N PRO A 12 26.81 18.76 -28.90
CA PRO A 12 25.77 18.09 -29.66
C PRO A 12 26.29 16.70 -30.01
N GLY A 13 25.87 15.68 -29.26
CA GLY A 13 26.25 14.30 -29.58
C GLY A 13 26.35 13.32 -28.42
N ARG A 14 26.03 13.68 -27.18
CA ARG A 14 25.78 12.65 -26.15
C ARG A 14 24.32 12.21 -26.30
N PRO A 15 24.00 10.99 -26.76
CA PRO A 15 22.64 10.49 -26.64
C PRO A 15 22.25 10.64 -25.16
N ALA A 16 21.08 11.21 -24.88
CA ALA A 16 20.55 11.29 -23.52
C ALA A 16 20.71 9.89 -22.91
N GLN A 17 21.55 9.77 -21.86
CA GLN A 17 21.68 8.51 -21.13
C GLN A 17 20.26 8.04 -20.81
N PRO A 18 19.91 6.76 -21.09
CA PRO A 18 18.58 6.25 -20.79
C PRO A 18 18.28 6.59 -19.34
N THR A 19 17.26 7.41 -19.18
CA THR A 19 16.98 8.14 -17.96
C THR A 19 16.86 7.19 -16.77
N ASP A 20 17.73 7.40 -15.78
CA ASP A 20 18.03 6.54 -14.63
C ASP A 20 16.84 6.31 -13.66
N TRP A 21 15.70 6.98 -13.87
CA TRP A 21 14.47 6.79 -13.09
C TRP A 21 13.80 5.43 -13.32
N TRP A 22 14.22 4.68 -14.34
CA TRP A 22 13.75 3.32 -14.61
C TRP A 22 14.44 2.26 -13.73
N HIS A 23 15.49 2.62 -12.97
CA HIS A 23 16.11 1.71 -12.01
C HIS A 23 15.21 1.56 -10.77
N ARG A 24 14.20 0.70 -10.90
CA ARG A 24 13.32 0.19 -9.82
C ARG A 24 14.08 -0.48 -8.67
N ASP A 25 15.41 -0.59 -8.77
CA ASP A 25 16.30 -1.13 -7.75
C ASP A 25 16.62 -0.14 -6.61
N HIS A 26 16.06 1.08 -6.65
CA HIS A 26 16.24 2.03 -5.55
C HIS A 26 15.53 1.54 -4.28
N PRO A 27 16.23 1.44 -3.12
CA PRO A 27 15.67 0.86 -1.90
C PRO A 27 14.39 1.57 -1.41
N VAL A 28 14.28 2.88 -1.66
CA VAL A 28 13.09 3.68 -1.32
C VAL A 28 11.85 3.25 -2.11
N PHE A 29 12.00 2.86 -3.38
CA PHE A 29 10.88 2.37 -4.19
C PHE A 29 10.29 1.10 -3.59
N SER A 30 11.14 0.14 -3.22
CA SER A 30 10.70 -1.12 -2.61
C SER A 30 9.98 -0.91 -1.28
N ALA A 31 10.42 0.08 -0.50
CA ALA A 31 9.78 0.45 0.76
C ALA A 31 8.41 1.09 0.56
N LEU A 32 8.31 2.08 -0.34
CA LEU A 32 7.04 2.74 -0.68
C LEU A 32 6.05 1.76 -1.30
N ALA A 33 6.49 0.96 -2.28
CA ALA A 33 5.66 -0.04 -2.93
C ALA A 33 5.15 -1.08 -1.92
N GLY A 34 6.01 -1.55 -1.01
CA GLY A 34 5.62 -2.45 0.06
C GLY A 34 4.56 -1.83 0.96
N PHE A 35 4.82 -0.62 1.48
CA PHE A 35 3.88 0.11 2.33
C PHE A 35 2.50 0.27 1.67
N PHE A 36 2.45 0.79 0.44
CA PHE A 36 1.18 0.98 -0.27
C PHE A 36 0.50 -0.34 -0.63
N ALA A 37 1.25 -1.40 -0.95
CA ALA A 37 0.67 -2.72 -1.14
C ALA A 37 -0.03 -3.21 0.14
N GLY A 38 0.57 -2.98 1.32
CA GLY A 38 -0.08 -3.25 2.61
C GLY A 38 -1.35 -2.44 2.82
N ALA A 39 -1.33 -1.16 2.47
CA ALA A 39 -2.52 -0.30 2.57
C ALA A 39 -3.66 -0.77 1.64
N VAL A 40 -3.34 -1.11 0.40
CA VAL A 40 -4.30 -1.67 -0.57
C VAL A 40 -4.85 -3.01 -0.08
N LEU A 41 -3.99 -3.89 0.46
CA LEU A 41 -4.41 -5.17 1.03
C LEU A 41 -5.49 -4.97 2.10
N VAL A 42 -5.29 -4.03 3.03
CA VAL A 42 -6.22 -3.81 4.16
C VAL A 42 -7.49 -3.07 3.75
N THR A 43 -7.42 -2.18 2.75
CA THR A 43 -8.58 -1.37 2.34
C THR A 43 -9.42 -2.05 1.27
N VAL A 44 -8.78 -2.54 0.21
CA VAL A 44 -9.44 -3.04 -0.99
C VAL A 44 -9.89 -4.48 -0.80
N VAL A 45 -9.11 -5.34 -0.14
CA VAL A 45 -9.44 -6.77 -0.07
C VAL A 45 -10.72 -7.02 0.72
N PRO A 46 -10.94 -6.46 1.92
CA PRO A 46 -12.19 -6.72 2.65
C PRO A 46 -13.42 -6.18 1.91
N GLY A 47 -13.32 -4.98 1.33
CA GLY A 47 -14.40 -4.37 0.55
C GLY A 47 -14.69 -5.12 -0.76
N GLY A 48 -13.65 -5.53 -1.46
CA GLY A 48 -13.75 -6.33 -2.68
C GLY A 48 -14.30 -7.73 -2.39
N TRP A 49 -13.90 -8.36 -1.28
CA TRP A 49 -14.38 -9.67 -0.86
C TRP A 49 -15.88 -9.64 -0.58
N ILE A 50 -16.36 -8.71 0.25
CA ILE A 50 -17.80 -8.62 0.54
C ILE A 50 -18.61 -8.21 -0.70
N GLY A 51 -18.08 -7.32 -1.53
CA GLY A 51 -18.72 -6.93 -2.79
C GLY A 51 -18.87 -8.12 -3.74
N LEU A 52 -17.82 -8.94 -3.86
CA LEU A 52 -17.84 -10.15 -4.67
C LEU A 52 -18.81 -11.19 -4.11
N LEU A 53 -18.79 -11.46 -2.79
CA LEU A 53 -19.71 -12.41 -2.16
C LEU A 53 -21.17 -12.01 -2.38
N ARG A 54 -21.50 -10.73 -2.18
CA ARG A 54 -22.87 -10.22 -2.36
C ARG A 54 -23.36 -10.22 -3.80
N LEU A 55 -22.48 -10.43 -4.78
CA LEU A 55 -22.88 -10.60 -6.17
C LEU A 55 -23.50 -11.99 -6.44
N PHE A 56 -23.10 -13.00 -5.66
CA PHE A 56 -23.48 -14.40 -5.88
C PHE A 56 -24.27 -15.02 -4.72
N LEU A 57 -24.22 -14.42 -3.54
CA LEU A 57 -24.75 -14.98 -2.30
C LEU A 57 -25.65 -13.97 -1.59
N ASP A 58 -26.61 -14.50 -0.83
CA ASP A 58 -27.44 -13.70 0.06
C ASP A 58 -26.61 -13.08 1.20
N TYR A 59 -27.14 -11.99 1.77
CA TYR A 59 -26.46 -11.19 2.78
C TYR A 59 -25.99 -12.01 3.98
N ASP A 60 -26.84 -12.87 4.53
CA ASP A 60 -26.50 -13.67 5.72
C ASP A 60 -25.35 -14.65 5.44
N THR A 61 -25.37 -15.27 4.26
CA THR A 61 -24.30 -16.17 3.83
C THR A 61 -23.01 -15.38 3.59
N ALA A 62 -23.08 -14.24 2.89
CA ALA A 62 -21.93 -13.38 2.64
C ALA A 62 -21.32 -12.84 3.94
N ALA A 63 -22.14 -12.44 4.92
CA ALA A 63 -21.70 -11.97 6.23
C ALA A 63 -20.98 -13.08 7.02
N SER A 64 -21.47 -14.32 6.94
CA SER A 64 -20.82 -15.46 7.60
C SER A 64 -19.43 -15.77 7.02
N LEU A 65 -19.23 -15.50 5.72
CA LEU A 65 -17.97 -15.73 5.00
C LEU A 65 -17.03 -14.51 5.03
N PHE A 66 -17.51 -13.35 5.46
CA PHE A 66 -16.71 -12.13 5.54
C PHE A 66 -15.41 -12.28 6.35
N PRO A 67 -15.38 -13.00 7.50
CA PRO A 67 -14.14 -13.19 8.26
C PRO A 67 -13.02 -13.88 7.47
N LEU A 68 -13.33 -14.61 6.39
CA LEU A 68 -12.31 -15.18 5.51
C LEU A 68 -11.45 -14.13 4.82
N ALA A 69 -11.89 -12.87 4.71
CA ALA A 69 -11.05 -11.78 4.23
C ALA A 69 -9.81 -11.56 5.12
N LEU A 70 -9.86 -11.92 6.41
CA LEU A 70 -8.69 -11.87 7.28
C LEU A 70 -7.60 -12.85 6.84
N LEU A 71 -7.92 -13.88 6.05
CA LEU A 71 -6.90 -14.77 5.50
C LEU A 71 -5.94 -14.02 4.57
N ALA A 72 -6.35 -12.88 3.99
CA ALA A 72 -5.45 -12.03 3.23
C ALA A 72 -4.28 -11.49 4.08
N LEU A 73 -4.43 -11.37 5.40
CA LEU A 73 -3.32 -11.01 6.29
C LEU A 73 -2.26 -12.11 6.41
N LEU A 74 -2.54 -13.35 5.98
CA LEU A 74 -1.50 -14.37 5.88
C LEU A 74 -0.52 -14.08 4.74
N VAL A 75 -0.89 -13.29 3.73
CA VAL A 75 -0.01 -12.92 2.61
C VAL A 75 1.25 -12.19 3.07
N PRO A 76 1.18 -11.08 3.84
CA PRO A 76 2.38 -10.41 4.36
C PRO A 76 3.18 -11.31 5.32
N LEU A 77 2.51 -12.17 6.10
CA LEU A 77 3.19 -13.15 6.96
C LEU A 77 3.97 -14.19 6.13
N GLY A 78 3.38 -14.67 5.02
CA GLY A 78 4.05 -15.59 4.09
C GLY A 78 5.24 -14.95 3.39
N LEU A 79 5.15 -13.67 3.03
CA LEU A 79 6.26 -12.90 2.46
C LEU A 79 7.46 -12.74 3.41
N LEU A 80 7.25 -12.92 4.72
CA LEU A 80 8.32 -12.92 5.73
C LEU A 80 9.11 -14.23 5.80
N ALA A 81 8.62 -15.33 5.22
CA ALA A 81 9.32 -16.62 5.28
C ALA A 81 10.58 -16.68 4.38
N PRO A 82 10.56 -16.22 3.11
CA PRO A 82 11.75 -16.24 2.25
C PRO A 82 12.72 -15.12 2.61
N ALA A 83 13.98 -15.45 2.88
CA ALA A 83 15.03 -14.46 3.19
C ALA A 83 15.18 -13.34 2.13
N ARG A 84 14.87 -13.66 0.86
CA ARG A 84 14.92 -12.73 -0.27
C ARG A 84 13.81 -11.67 -0.25
N THR A 85 12.64 -11.98 0.32
CA THR A 85 11.46 -11.07 0.34
C THR A 85 11.21 -10.44 1.70
N ARG A 86 11.92 -10.85 2.76
CA ARG A 86 11.73 -10.35 4.14
C ARG A 86 11.68 -8.84 4.27
N ARG A 87 12.58 -8.11 3.59
CA ARG A 87 12.61 -6.64 3.66
C ARG A 87 11.36 -6.03 3.05
N PHE A 88 10.97 -6.49 1.87
CA PHE A 88 9.73 -6.05 1.22
C PHE A 88 8.49 -6.43 2.05
N GLY A 89 8.41 -7.67 2.52
CA GLY A 89 7.32 -8.15 3.37
C GLY A 89 7.19 -7.36 4.68
N ALA A 90 8.30 -6.91 5.28
CA ALA A 90 8.26 -6.03 6.44
C ALA A 90 7.62 -4.67 6.13
N TYR A 91 7.90 -4.09 4.96
CA TYR A 91 7.24 -2.84 4.53
C TYR A 91 5.75 -3.04 4.22
N VAL A 92 5.38 -4.18 3.61
CA VAL A 92 3.96 -4.55 3.41
C VAL A 92 3.25 -4.71 4.75
N LEU A 93 3.86 -5.40 5.71
CA LEU A 93 3.29 -5.56 7.04
C LEU A 93 3.16 -4.22 7.76
N LEU A 94 4.16 -3.35 7.68
CA LEU A 94 4.12 -2.00 8.24
C LEU A 94 2.95 -1.19 7.66
N GLY A 95 2.79 -1.19 6.34
CA GLY A 95 1.67 -0.54 5.67
C GLY A 95 0.33 -1.10 6.13
N ALA A 96 0.18 -2.42 6.12
CA ALA A 96 -1.03 -3.10 6.56
C ALA A 96 -1.40 -2.76 8.02
N VAL A 97 -0.45 -2.86 8.95
CA VAL A 97 -0.68 -2.56 10.37
C VAL A 97 -1.05 -1.09 10.55
N THR A 98 -0.31 -0.17 9.92
CA THR A 98 -0.58 1.27 10.03
C THR A 98 -1.98 1.59 9.52
N THR A 99 -2.36 1.07 8.36
CA THR A 99 -3.69 1.26 7.79
C THR A 99 -4.78 0.64 8.67
N ALA A 100 -4.57 -0.57 9.20
CA ALA A 100 -5.54 -1.20 10.09
C ALA A 100 -5.78 -0.36 11.36
N VAL A 101 -4.72 0.16 11.98
CA VAL A 101 -4.83 1.04 13.15
C VAL A 101 -5.61 2.31 12.82
N VAL A 102 -5.30 2.95 11.69
CA VAL A 102 -6.01 4.17 11.26
C VAL A 102 -7.49 3.87 11.00
N VAL A 103 -7.81 2.82 10.24
CA VAL A 103 -9.19 2.45 9.90
C VAL A 103 -9.98 2.11 11.15
N LEU A 104 -9.45 1.27 12.04
CA LEU A 104 -10.12 0.91 13.28
C LEU A 104 -10.26 2.11 14.23
N GLY A 105 -9.24 2.96 14.31
CA GLY A 105 -9.26 4.18 15.11
C GLY A 105 -10.34 5.15 14.65
N VAL A 106 -10.41 5.42 13.34
CA VAL A 106 -11.43 6.27 12.74
C VAL A 106 -12.82 5.65 12.91
N ALA A 107 -12.98 4.35 12.62
CA ALA A 107 -14.27 3.67 12.79
C ALA A 107 -14.76 3.73 14.24
N SER A 108 -13.87 3.46 15.20
CA SER A 108 -14.18 3.53 16.63
C SER A 108 -14.55 4.94 17.07
N LEU A 109 -13.81 5.95 16.60
CA LEU A 109 -14.08 7.36 16.89
C LEU A 109 -15.44 7.80 16.33
N VAL A 110 -15.75 7.43 15.09
CA VAL A 110 -17.04 7.73 14.45
C VAL A 110 -18.18 7.06 15.22
N LEU A 111 -18.05 5.77 15.54
CA LEU A 111 -19.04 5.05 16.33
C LEU A 111 -19.24 5.70 17.71
N TRP A 112 -18.16 6.11 18.36
CA TRP A 112 -18.22 6.81 19.63
C TRP A 112 -18.97 8.14 19.51
N LEU A 113 -18.69 8.93 18.48
CA LEU A 113 -19.40 10.19 18.22
C LEU A 113 -20.88 9.98 17.95
N MET A 114 -21.25 8.99 17.13
CA MET A 114 -22.66 8.67 16.87
C MET A 114 -23.40 8.30 18.16
N VAL A 115 -22.80 7.44 18.99
CA VAL A 115 -23.39 7.03 20.28
C VAL A 115 -23.48 8.21 21.26
N LEU A 116 -22.52 9.14 21.22
CA LEU A 116 -22.53 10.33 22.07
C LEU A 116 -23.64 11.32 21.65
N VAL A 117 -23.84 11.52 20.34
CA VAL A 117 -24.86 12.44 19.79
C VAL A 117 -26.28 11.93 20.02
N GLU A 118 -26.49 10.61 20.07
CA GLU A 118 -27.80 9.99 20.36
C GLU A 118 -28.24 10.17 21.83
N ARG A 119 -27.36 10.65 22.72
CA ARG A 119 -27.70 10.92 24.14
C ARG A 119 -28.06 12.37 24.38
#